data_AF-A0A194QYV5-F1
#
_entry.id   AF-A0A194QYV5-F1
#
_cell.length_a   1.000
_cell.length_b   1.000
_cell.length_c   1.000
_cell.angle_alpha   90.00
_cell.angle_beta   90.00
_cell.angle_gamma   90.00
#
_symmetry.space_group_name_H-M   'P 1'
#
loop_
_entity.id
_entity.type
_entity.pdbx_description
1 polymer ?
#
loop_
_entity_poly.entity_id
_entity_poly.type
_entity_poly.pdbx_seq_one_letter_code
_entity_poly.pdbx_strand_id
1 'polypeptide(L)'
;MTSLRSWRYARPPNYDQNIDKMYPYSEVPFLGDYNLVKIPISYSKLIDHIDYWGEGKISVAEGCTGFADCYNINEVHQLVSKGPDTNRKIPNRIPVISSTNCDTSGYIKNDSVKLVTVLGAPINDSCAKDIARIINKDVGKVVVFGFKEDSTDIKTLEEELTKKNMIYCEEFVLPIKVLGLTMFNNFRAYLNFPDLCNYLYKNVVDGNYENAILKSKIINESGNGSLIFDVITKLLVEGNKNIMTYAYQLWHLNCKDIVTNYFPLAFQTILKEEYVVILNKKYNLALKLDAHTDSYNDRLAWGDGRDKTSERVKWKFAPVLKDDCILFKIMNKEHGLFLKLDVKPNKVGDRPAWGGKNTSEERFEWILNPIMINYDLMFLIINKKYDQGLKMDSNMDEYHDRLLWGHNGSVLSNPEEYGWYIQ
;
A
#
# COMPACT_ATOMS: atom_id res chain seq x y z
N MET A 1 37.17 21.89 12.91
CA MET A 1 37.76 20.90 11.98
C MET A 1 38.99 20.30 12.65
N THR A 2 39.02 18.99 12.84
CA THR A 2 40.09 18.29 13.58
C THR A 2 41.33 18.15 12.70
N SER A 3 42.53 18.35 13.26
CA SER A 3 43.77 18.21 12.50
C SER A 3 44.10 16.75 12.22
N LEU A 4 44.78 16.46 11.10
CA LEU A 4 45.32 15.11 10.80
C LEU A 4 46.13 14.56 11.98
N ARG A 5 46.91 15.42 12.65
CA ARG A 5 47.70 15.04 13.82
C ARG A 5 46.81 14.56 14.96
N SER A 6 45.77 15.32 15.31
CA SER A 6 44.81 14.95 16.35
C SER A 6 44.10 13.64 16.01
N TRP A 7 43.67 13.48 14.76
CA TRP A 7 43.00 12.26 14.31
C TRP A 7 43.92 11.03 14.34
N ARG A 8 45.18 11.18 13.91
CA ARG A 8 46.15 10.07 13.87
C ARG A 8 46.45 9.48 15.25
N TYR A 9 46.47 10.33 16.29
CA TYR A 9 46.73 9.92 17.68
C TYR A 9 45.46 9.66 18.50
N ALA A 10 44.28 9.80 17.90
CA ALA A 10 43.03 9.47 18.56
C ALA A 10 42.94 7.96 18.83
N ARG A 11 42.21 7.62 19.90
CA ARG A 11 41.91 6.22 20.26
C ARG A 11 41.08 5.54 19.15
N PRO A 12 41.21 4.21 19.00
CA PRO A 12 40.46 3.46 18.01
C PRO A 12 38.95 3.52 18.27
N PRO A 13 38.12 3.21 17.27
CA PRO A 13 36.67 3.14 17.44
C PRO A 13 36.26 2.21 18.58
N ASN A 14 35.12 2.50 19.19
CA ASN A 14 34.52 1.66 20.22
C ASN A 14 33.63 0.57 19.59
N TYR A 15 34.17 -0.63 19.43
CA TYR A 15 33.44 -1.79 18.92
C TYR A 15 32.79 -2.66 20.00
N ASP A 16 32.87 -2.27 21.28
CA ASP A 16 32.04 -2.86 22.33
C ASP A 16 30.58 -2.38 22.21
N GLN A 17 30.38 -1.19 21.61
CA GLN A 17 29.09 -0.56 21.39
C GLN A 17 28.64 -0.57 19.92
N ASN A 18 29.57 -0.70 18.97
CA ASN A 18 29.32 -0.70 17.53
C ASN A 18 29.76 -2.02 16.91
N ILE A 19 29.08 -2.46 15.86
CA ILE A 19 29.44 -3.71 15.17
C ILE A 19 30.54 -3.41 14.16
N ASP A 20 31.68 -4.09 14.28
CA ASP A 20 32.80 -3.93 13.34
C ASP A 20 32.43 -4.47 11.96
N LYS A 21 32.44 -3.59 10.96
CA LYS A 21 32.07 -3.91 9.58
C LYS A 21 33.33 -4.22 8.79
N MET A 22 33.20 -5.11 7.81
CA MET A 22 34.31 -5.44 6.91
C MET A 22 34.68 -4.24 6.02
N TYR A 23 35.97 -4.01 5.77
CA TYR A 23 36.49 -2.89 4.98
C TYR A 23 36.15 -1.48 5.51
N PRO A 24 36.31 -1.18 6.81
CA PRO A 24 36.13 0.16 7.34
C PRO A 24 37.39 1.01 7.09
N TYR A 25 37.24 2.30 6.84
CA TYR A 25 38.35 3.25 6.67
C TYR A 25 38.50 4.16 7.90
N SER A 26 38.12 3.64 9.08
CA SER A 26 38.22 4.31 10.38
C SER A 26 39.65 4.55 10.84
N GLU A 27 40.57 3.66 10.48
CA GLU A 27 41.99 3.70 10.87
C GLU A 27 42.90 4.20 9.74
N VAL A 28 42.34 4.48 8.56
CA VAL A 28 43.08 4.86 7.35
C VAL A 28 42.79 6.33 6.99
N PRO A 29 43.79 7.20 6.84
CA PRO A 29 43.58 8.57 6.34
C PRO A 29 43.22 8.55 4.84
N PHE A 30 42.63 9.63 4.32
CA PHE A 30 42.46 9.83 2.87
C PHE A 30 43.85 9.99 2.24
N LEU A 31 44.43 8.90 1.74
CA LEU A 31 45.66 8.92 0.96
C LEU A 31 45.48 7.98 -0.21
N GLY A 32 45.66 8.50 -1.43
CA GLY A 32 45.53 7.79 -2.71
C GLY A 32 46.56 6.67 -2.95
N ASP A 33 47.10 6.06 -1.88
CA ASP A 33 48.18 5.07 -1.90
C ASP A 33 47.68 3.62 -1.70
N TYR A 34 46.39 3.41 -1.50
CA TYR A 34 45.81 2.07 -1.35
C TYR A 34 44.80 1.81 -2.46
N ASN A 35 44.86 0.63 -3.09
CA ASN A 35 43.79 0.14 -3.97
C ASN A 35 42.51 0.00 -3.15
N LEU A 36 41.69 1.04 -3.14
CA LEU A 36 40.40 1.06 -2.44
C LEU A 36 39.46 0.07 -3.13
N VAL A 37 39.16 -1.02 -2.44
CA VAL A 37 38.15 -1.96 -2.90
C VAL A 37 36.79 -1.34 -2.60
N LYS A 38 36.04 -1.03 -3.66
CA LYS A 38 34.68 -0.48 -3.49
C LYS A 38 33.76 -1.52 -2.86
N ILE A 39 33.09 -1.14 -1.78
CA ILE A 39 32.04 -1.95 -1.16
C ILE A 39 30.71 -1.76 -1.90
N PRO A 40 29.85 -2.80 -1.96
CA PRO A 40 30.13 -4.16 -1.55
C PRO A 40 31.05 -4.87 -2.55
N ILE A 41 31.91 -5.79 -2.07
CA ILE A 41 32.85 -6.52 -2.95
C ILE A 41 32.10 -7.36 -3.98
N SER A 42 31.13 -8.15 -3.52
CA SER A 42 30.28 -8.95 -4.40
C SER A 42 29.19 -8.08 -5.04
N TYR A 43 28.98 -8.21 -6.34
CA TYR A 43 27.87 -7.57 -7.05
C TYR A 43 26.49 -8.12 -6.64
N SER A 44 26.43 -9.32 -6.07
CA SER A 44 25.18 -9.92 -5.56
C SER A 44 24.83 -9.50 -4.13
N LYS A 45 25.70 -8.75 -3.45
CA LYS A 45 25.46 -8.25 -2.10
C LYS A 45 25.15 -6.77 -2.15
N LEU A 46 24.35 -6.32 -1.19
CA LEU A 46 24.04 -4.91 -0.94
C LEU A 46 24.52 -4.53 0.45
N ILE A 47 24.84 -3.25 0.64
CA ILE A 47 25.13 -2.66 1.94
C ILE A 47 23.81 -2.39 2.65
N ASP A 48 23.67 -2.88 3.88
CA ASP A 48 22.39 -2.81 4.60
C ASP A 48 22.06 -1.42 5.14
N HIS A 49 23.07 -0.64 5.54
CA HIS A 49 22.87 0.68 6.16
C HIS A 49 24.13 1.56 6.06
N ILE A 50 23.92 2.78 5.56
CA ILE A 50 24.88 3.88 5.61
C ILE A 50 24.25 5.07 6.34
N ASP A 51 24.98 5.67 7.27
CA ASP A 51 24.57 6.86 8.01
C ASP A 51 25.46 8.06 7.62
N TYR A 52 24.88 9.05 6.94
CA TYR A 52 25.59 10.28 6.58
C TYR A 52 25.73 11.18 7.79
N TRP A 53 26.96 11.68 7.96
CA TRP A 53 27.39 12.46 9.11
C TRP A 53 27.31 11.69 10.43
N GLY A 54 27.15 10.36 10.35
CA GLY A 54 27.11 9.48 11.49
C GLY A 54 28.45 9.43 12.23
N GLU A 55 28.38 9.12 13.51
CA GLU A 55 29.53 8.95 14.41
C GLU A 55 29.46 7.60 15.16
N GLY A 56 28.62 6.67 14.68
CA GLY A 56 28.23 5.46 15.40
C GLY A 56 27.12 5.70 16.43
N LYS A 57 26.73 4.66 17.17
CA LYS A 57 25.73 4.77 18.23
C LYS A 57 26.28 5.59 19.39
N ILE A 58 25.60 6.67 19.74
CA ILE A 58 25.93 7.52 20.89
C ILE A 58 24.72 7.56 21.82
N SER A 59 24.95 7.26 23.10
CA SER A 59 23.94 7.35 24.16
C SER A 59 24.44 8.31 25.23
N VAL A 60 23.69 9.38 25.44
CA VAL A 60 23.95 10.43 26.44
C VAL A 60 22.67 10.71 27.23
N ALA A 61 22.76 11.52 28.30
CA ALA A 61 21.61 11.84 29.15
C ALA A 61 20.48 12.52 28.36
N GLU A 62 20.83 13.32 27.36
CA GLU A 62 19.90 14.02 26.46
C GLU A 62 19.22 13.08 25.45
N GLY A 63 19.74 11.86 25.26
CA GLY A 63 19.15 10.88 24.37
C GLY A 63 20.14 10.03 23.57
N CYS A 64 19.58 9.28 22.61
CA CYS A 64 20.32 8.42 21.69
C CYS A 64 20.35 8.98 20.27
N THR A 65 21.51 8.90 19.62
CA THR A 65 21.72 9.24 18.20
C THR A 65 22.61 8.20 17.51
N GLY A 66 22.54 8.13 16.19
CA GLY A 66 23.37 7.23 15.38
C GLY A 66 23.03 5.75 15.56
N PHE A 67 23.76 4.90 14.84
CA PHE A 67 23.44 3.48 14.75
C PHE A 67 24.70 2.62 14.96
N ALA A 68 24.52 1.46 15.58
CA ALA A 68 25.62 0.55 15.88
C ALA A 68 26.05 -0.30 14.67
N ASP A 69 25.12 -0.57 13.75
CA ASP A 69 25.29 -1.55 12.68
C ASP A 69 25.31 -0.93 11.27
N CYS A 70 26.04 0.17 11.10
CA CYS A 70 26.15 0.90 9.82
C CYS A 70 27.61 1.23 9.45
N TYR A 71 27.80 1.67 8.20
CA TYR A 71 28.95 2.49 7.84
C TYR A 71 28.60 3.96 8.04
N ASN A 72 29.56 4.75 8.51
CA ASN A 72 29.36 6.18 8.81
C ASN A 72 30.12 7.04 7.79
N ILE A 73 29.42 7.85 7.00
CA ILE A 73 30.09 8.81 6.10
C ILE A 73 30.41 10.08 6.89
N ASN A 74 31.68 10.48 6.91
CA ASN A 74 32.08 11.71 7.62
C ASN A 74 33.39 12.28 7.06
N GLU A 75 33.77 13.49 7.49
CA GLU A 75 35.03 14.10 7.07
C GLU A 75 36.24 13.24 7.45
N VAL A 76 37.26 13.26 6.59
CA VAL A 76 38.49 12.45 6.71
C VAL A 76 39.19 12.52 8.07
N HIS A 77 39.08 13.61 8.81
CA HIS A 77 39.72 13.76 10.13
C HIS A 77 38.72 13.92 11.27
N GLN A 78 37.41 13.75 11.01
CA GLN A 78 36.40 13.84 12.06
C GLN A 78 36.63 12.75 13.11
N LEU A 79 36.48 13.15 14.37
CA LEU A 79 36.42 12.30 15.55
C LEU A 79 35.02 12.40 16.13
N VAL A 80 34.63 11.41 16.93
CA VAL A 80 33.35 11.44 17.65
C VAL A 80 33.26 12.74 18.45
N SER A 81 32.19 13.50 18.22
CA SER A 81 32.01 14.86 18.72
C SER A 81 31.46 14.90 20.15
N LYS A 82 30.63 13.92 20.51
CA LYS A 82 29.88 13.91 21.78
C LYS A 82 29.74 12.52 22.39
N GLY A 83 29.46 12.49 23.69
CA GLY A 83 29.20 11.28 24.46
C GLY A 83 30.46 10.57 24.97
N PRO A 84 30.32 9.33 25.47
CA PRO A 84 31.41 8.61 26.13
C PRO A 84 32.64 8.36 25.25
N ASP A 85 32.45 8.35 23.93
CA ASP A 85 33.48 8.11 22.94
C ASP A 85 34.06 9.39 22.32
N THR A 86 33.77 10.57 22.87
CA THR A 86 34.32 11.84 22.37
C THR A 86 35.84 11.77 22.17
N ASN A 87 36.31 12.30 21.03
CA ASN A 87 37.70 12.25 20.56
C ASN A 87 38.24 10.86 20.17
N ARG A 88 37.41 9.81 20.11
CA ARG A 88 37.75 8.56 19.42
C ARG A 88 37.53 8.68 17.91
N LYS A 89 38.20 7.82 17.14
CA LYS A 89 37.90 7.63 15.72
C LYS A 89 36.48 7.10 15.53
N ILE A 90 35.81 7.55 14.47
CA ILE A 90 34.45 7.11 14.14
C ILE A 90 34.45 5.64 13.70
N PRO A 91 33.57 4.77 14.23
CA PRO A 91 33.45 3.37 13.80
C PRO A 91 32.96 3.26 12.35
N ASN A 92 33.50 2.29 11.62
CA ASN A 92 33.13 1.98 10.23
C ASN A 92 33.07 3.20 9.29
N ARG A 93 34.01 4.13 9.44
CA ARG A 93 33.98 5.40 8.72
C ARG A 93 34.30 5.20 7.24
N ILE A 94 33.52 5.83 6.37
CA ILE A 94 33.85 6.09 4.97
C ILE A 94 34.20 7.59 4.84
N PRO A 95 35.46 7.95 4.57
CA PRO A 95 35.89 9.34 4.60
C PRO A 95 35.46 10.09 3.33
N VAL A 96 34.98 11.31 3.52
CA VAL A 96 34.84 12.33 2.46
C VAL A 96 35.81 13.49 2.70
N ILE A 97 36.06 14.28 1.65
CA ILE A 97 37.03 15.38 1.70
C ILE A 97 36.58 16.44 2.71
N SER A 98 35.31 16.83 2.66
CA SER A 98 34.71 17.83 3.55
C SER A 98 33.18 17.71 3.57
N SER A 99 32.54 18.41 4.50
CA SER A 99 31.07 18.58 4.52
C SER A 99 30.49 19.16 3.23
N THR A 100 31.29 19.89 2.44
CA THR A 100 30.91 20.48 1.15
C THR A 100 31.26 19.64 -0.07
N ASN A 101 32.04 18.56 0.10
CA ASN A 101 32.46 17.66 -0.97
C ASN A 101 32.30 16.20 -0.49
N CYS A 102 31.12 15.67 -0.74
CA CYS A 102 30.61 14.41 -0.23
C CYS A 102 30.73 13.26 -1.25
N ASP A 103 31.84 13.17 -1.99
CA ASP A 103 32.01 12.11 -2.98
C ASP A 103 32.52 10.81 -2.33
N THR A 104 31.67 9.77 -2.30
CA THR A 104 32.07 8.44 -1.84
C THR A 104 32.32 7.45 -2.99
N SER A 105 32.40 7.91 -4.24
CA SER A 105 32.52 7.05 -5.42
C SER A 105 33.77 6.18 -5.43
N GLY A 106 34.84 6.61 -4.74
CA GLY A 106 36.05 5.82 -4.51
C GLY A 106 35.86 4.63 -3.57
N TYR A 107 34.80 4.62 -2.76
CA TYR A 107 34.58 3.66 -1.68
C TYR A 107 33.31 2.83 -1.85
N ILE A 108 32.23 3.41 -2.40
CA ILE A 108 30.91 2.79 -2.46
C ILE A 108 30.45 2.68 -3.91
N LYS A 109 30.06 1.47 -4.32
CA LYS A 109 29.48 1.22 -5.66
C LYS A 109 28.11 1.91 -5.78
N ASN A 110 27.78 2.35 -6.98
CA ASN A 110 26.45 2.89 -7.28
C ASN A 110 25.38 1.82 -7.05
N ASP A 111 24.16 2.25 -6.72
CA ASP A 111 22.98 1.38 -6.64
C ASP A 111 23.14 0.18 -5.68
N SER A 112 23.91 0.33 -4.61
CA SER A 112 24.36 -0.79 -3.76
C SER A 112 23.90 -0.74 -2.31
N VAL A 113 23.13 0.29 -1.91
CA VAL A 113 22.74 0.52 -0.51
C VAL A 113 21.23 0.35 -0.30
N LYS A 114 20.82 -0.39 0.73
CA LYS A 114 19.40 -0.63 1.08
C LYS A 114 18.80 0.48 1.95
N LEU A 115 19.58 1.07 2.84
CA LEU A 115 19.11 2.13 3.73
C LEU A 115 20.19 3.21 3.84
N VAL A 116 19.79 4.44 3.59
CA VAL A 116 20.58 5.63 3.91
C VAL A 116 19.86 6.43 4.98
N THR A 117 20.59 6.85 6.02
CA THR A 117 20.09 7.79 7.03
C THR A 117 20.89 9.08 7.05
N VAL A 118 20.25 10.18 7.45
CA VAL A 118 20.90 11.48 7.70
C VAL A 118 20.32 12.08 8.98
N LEU A 119 21.18 12.51 9.91
CA LEU A 119 20.77 12.97 11.24
C LEU A 119 21.11 14.46 11.48
N GLY A 120 20.17 15.37 11.18
CA GLY A 120 20.24 16.79 11.55
C GLY A 120 21.42 17.62 11.00
N ALA A 121 22.26 17.04 10.16
CA ALA A 121 23.43 17.69 9.56
C ALA A 121 23.15 18.15 8.11
N PRO A 122 23.68 19.28 7.65
CA PRO A 122 23.29 19.87 6.36
C PRO A 122 23.41 18.91 5.16
N ILE A 123 22.44 19.01 4.25
CA ILE A 123 22.38 18.25 3.00
C ILE A 123 22.53 19.23 1.83
N ASN A 124 23.78 19.42 1.39
CA ASN A 124 24.05 20.17 0.17
C ASN A 124 23.97 19.29 -1.08
N ASP A 125 24.09 19.92 -2.25
CA ASP A 125 24.02 19.27 -3.55
C ASP A 125 24.98 18.07 -3.69
N SER A 126 26.19 18.18 -3.15
CA SER A 126 27.17 17.10 -3.22
C SER A 126 26.71 15.89 -2.40
N CYS A 127 26.17 16.13 -1.22
CA CYS A 127 25.62 15.09 -0.34
C CYS A 127 24.39 14.42 -0.99
N ALA A 128 23.43 15.21 -1.47
CA ALA A 128 22.22 14.70 -2.11
C ALA A 128 22.51 13.84 -3.35
N LYS A 129 23.44 14.29 -4.21
CA LYS A 129 23.87 13.52 -5.40
C LYS A 129 24.52 12.20 -5.02
N ASP A 130 25.33 12.18 -3.97
CA ASP A 130 26.00 10.96 -3.53
C ASP A 130 25.01 9.97 -2.91
N ILE A 131 24.06 10.45 -2.09
CA ILE A 131 22.95 9.64 -1.55
C ILE A 131 22.16 9.00 -2.69
N ALA A 132 21.73 9.78 -3.68
CA ALA A 132 20.97 9.29 -4.82
C ALA A 132 21.78 8.30 -5.70
N ARG A 133 23.10 8.49 -5.80
CA ARG A 133 24.00 7.60 -6.54
C ARG A 133 24.11 6.22 -5.89
N ILE A 134 24.26 6.15 -4.57
CA ILE A 134 24.52 4.88 -3.87
C ILE A 134 23.25 4.10 -3.54
N ILE A 135 22.11 4.78 -3.37
CA ILE A 135 20.87 4.11 -2.98
C ILE A 135 20.41 3.16 -4.07
N ASN A 136 20.07 1.93 -3.67
CA ASN A 136 19.56 0.92 -4.59
C ASN A 136 18.14 1.28 -5.04
N LYS A 137 17.88 1.29 -6.35
CA LYS A 137 16.59 1.70 -6.91
C LYS A 137 15.45 0.71 -6.58
N ASP A 138 15.77 -0.57 -6.39
CA ASP A 138 14.77 -1.65 -6.32
C ASP A 138 14.39 -1.99 -4.87
N VAL A 139 15.29 -1.78 -3.90
CA VAL A 139 15.03 -2.07 -2.47
C VAL A 139 15.44 -0.96 -1.51
N GLY A 140 15.98 0.15 -2.03
CA GLY A 140 16.53 1.22 -1.23
C GLY A 140 15.47 2.08 -0.53
N LYS A 141 15.84 2.63 0.62
CA LYS A 141 15.07 3.60 1.39
C LYS A 141 16.01 4.70 1.90
N VAL A 142 15.55 5.94 1.94
CA VAL A 142 16.28 7.05 2.57
C VAL A 142 15.44 7.60 3.71
N VAL A 143 16.02 7.78 4.89
CA VAL A 143 15.31 8.35 6.05
C VAL A 143 16.13 9.49 6.64
N VAL A 144 15.56 10.69 6.67
CA VAL A 144 16.21 11.88 7.22
C VAL A 144 15.52 12.33 8.49
N PHE A 145 16.28 12.71 9.50
CA PHE A 145 15.78 13.07 10.83
C PHE A 145 16.17 14.50 11.20
N GLY A 146 15.28 15.22 11.89
CA GLY A 146 15.57 16.53 12.46
C GLY A 146 15.54 17.71 11.50
N PHE A 147 14.96 17.55 10.30
CA PHE A 147 14.84 18.63 9.31
C PHE A 147 13.44 19.24 9.34
N LYS A 148 13.36 20.51 8.94
CA LYS A 148 12.07 21.17 8.66
C LYS A 148 11.61 20.79 7.26
N GLU A 149 10.31 20.62 7.06
CA GLU A 149 9.74 20.13 5.79
C GLU A 149 10.16 20.98 4.58
N ASP A 150 10.15 22.30 4.72
CA ASP A 150 10.45 23.25 3.64
C ASP A 150 11.93 23.69 3.57
N SER A 151 12.84 23.04 4.30
CA SER A 151 14.24 23.44 4.31
C SER A 151 14.91 23.24 2.95
N THR A 152 15.90 24.08 2.65
CA THR A 152 16.71 23.94 1.44
C THR A 152 17.34 22.55 1.35
N ASP A 153 17.82 22.00 2.47
CA ASP A 153 18.38 20.66 2.56
C ASP A 153 17.44 19.58 2.03
N ILE A 154 16.16 19.65 2.41
CA ILE A 154 15.16 18.68 1.97
C ILE A 154 14.82 18.85 0.50
N LYS A 155 14.66 20.10 0.03
CA LYS A 155 14.40 20.37 -1.40
C LYS A 155 15.54 19.86 -2.28
N THR A 156 16.79 20.14 -1.90
CA THR A 156 17.98 19.65 -2.58
C THR A 156 18.04 18.12 -2.61
N LEU A 157 17.70 17.45 -1.50
CA LEU A 157 17.64 15.99 -1.47
C LEU A 157 16.55 15.43 -2.38
N GLU A 158 15.34 15.99 -2.30
CA GLU A 158 14.17 15.56 -3.07
C GLU A 158 14.38 15.68 -4.57
N GLU A 159 15.03 16.75 -5.02
CA GLU A 159 15.37 16.95 -6.44
C GLU A 159 16.24 15.80 -6.97
N GLU A 160 17.24 15.34 -6.22
CA GLU A 160 18.11 14.24 -6.65
C GLU A 160 17.45 12.86 -6.48
N LEU A 161 16.68 12.66 -5.40
CA LEU A 161 15.97 11.41 -5.14
C LEU A 161 14.84 11.14 -6.15
N THR A 162 14.13 12.19 -6.59
CA THR A 162 13.05 12.06 -7.59
C THR A 162 13.59 11.55 -8.93
N LYS A 163 14.81 11.95 -9.33
CA LYS A 163 15.50 11.41 -10.53
C LYS A 163 15.75 9.90 -10.45
N LYS A 164 15.71 9.35 -9.23
CA LYS A 164 15.91 7.94 -8.89
C LYS A 164 14.60 7.22 -8.54
N ASN A 165 13.45 7.86 -8.75
CA ASN A 165 12.12 7.35 -8.41
C ASN A 165 11.96 7.05 -6.91
N MET A 166 12.65 7.82 -6.06
CA MET A 166 12.55 7.74 -4.61
C MET A 166 11.67 8.90 -4.14
N ILE A 167 10.46 8.59 -3.71
CA ILE A 167 9.41 9.58 -3.42
C ILE A 167 9.14 9.63 -1.93
N TYR A 168 8.84 10.83 -1.43
CA TYR A 168 8.46 11.03 -0.04
C TYR A 168 7.23 10.18 0.30
N CYS A 169 7.33 9.42 1.39
CA CYS A 169 6.27 8.59 1.93
C CYS A 169 5.86 9.12 3.30
N GLU A 170 4.82 9.95 3.31
CA GLU A 170 4.17 10.40 4.54
C GLU A 170 3.55 9.21 5.31
N GLU A 171 3.42 9.28 6.64
CA GLU A 171 2.93 8.16 7.48
C GLU A 171 3.71 6.84 7.30
N PHE A 172 5.01 6.93 7.05
CA PHE A 172 5.88 5.76 6.96
C PHE A 172 6.17 5.16 8.34
N VAL A 173 5.97 3.84 8.48
CA VAL A 173 6.34 3.13 9.70
C VAL A 173 7.82 2.77 9.66
N LEU A 174 8.60 3.39 10.55
CA LEU A 174 10.04 3.16 10.66
C LEU A 174 10.36 1.68 10.99
N PRO A 175 11.32 1.05 10.27
CA PRO A 175 11.84 -0.26 10.64
C PRO A 175 12.44 -0.27 12.05
N ILE A 176 12.31 -1.39 12.77
CA ILE A 176 12.84 -1.54 14.15
C ILE A 176 14.32 -1.12 14.26
N LYS A 177 15.13 -1.43 13.23
CA LYS A 177 16.56 -1.07 13.19
C LYS A 177 16.85 0.43 13.22
N VAL A 178 15.89 1.28 12.84
CA VAL A 178 16.01 2.73 12.89
C VAL A 178 15.16 3.37 14.00
N LEU A 179 14.43 2.56 14.77
CA LEU A 179 13.77 3.02 15.99
C LEU A 179 14.78 3.26 17.10
N GLY A 180 14.42 4.12 18.06
CA GLY A 180 15.21 4.37 19.27
C GLY A 180 16.13 5.59 19.20
N LEU A 181 16.09 6.36 18.11
CA LEU A 181 16.64 7.72 18.12
C LEU A 181 15.71 8.63 18.93
N THR A 182 16.18 9.15 20.05
CA THR A 182 15.36 9.99 20.94
C THR A 182 15.70 11.48 20.82
N MET A 183 16.81 11.83 20.16
CA MET A 183 17.21 13.21 19.94
C MET A 183 16.47 13.90 18.78
N PHE A 184 15.67 13.15 18.02
CA PHE A 184 14.89 13.67 16.90
C PHE A 184 13.42 13.27 17.08
N ASN A 185 12.51 14.23 16.90
CA ASN A 185 11.08 14.04 17.05
C ASN A 185 10.33 13.97 15.71
N ASN A 186 11.04 14.17 14.60
CA ASN A 186 10.49 14.09 13.26
C ASN A 186 11.44 13.34 12.31
N PHE A 187 10.87 12.80 11.25
CA PHE A 187 11.63 12.19 10.16
C PHE A 187 10.86 12.32 8.85
N ARG A 188 11.58 12.19 7.73
CA ARG A 188 10.99 12.00 6.40
C ARG A 188 11.59 10.75 5.79
N ALA A 189 10.75 9.91 5.19
CA ALA A 189 11.17 8.69 4.53
C ALA A 189 10.90 8.79 3.03
N TYR A 190 11.87 8.37 2.23
CA TYR A 190 11.78 8.28 0.77
C TYR A 190 11.87 6.83 0.36
N LEU A 191 10.88 6.38 -0.39
CA LEU A 191 10.72 5.00 -0.81
C LEU A 191 10.67 4.92 -2.34
N ASN A 192 11.06 3.77 -2.87
CA ASN A 192 10.78 3.47 -4.27
C ASN A 192 9.32 3.08 -4.48
N PHE A 193 8.90 3.03 -5.75
CA PHE A 193 7.53 2.65 -6.10
C PHE A 193 7.14 1.22 -5.69
N PRO A 194 7.99 0.18 -5.82
CA PRO A 194 7.65 -1.15 -5.33
C PRO A 194 7.27 -1.18 -3.83
N ASP A 195 8.03 -0.50 -2.97
CA ASP A 195 7.71 -0.38 -1.56
C ASP A 195 6.40 0.40 -1.36
N LEU A 196 6.20 1.53 -2.06
CA LEU A 196 4.93 2.29 -1.99
C LEU A 196 3.72 1.46 -2.38
N CYS A 197 3.82 0.64 -3.43
CA CYS A 197 2.76 -0.26 -3.87
C CYS A 197 2.47 -1.35 -2.84
N ASN A 198 3.51 -1.90 -2.20
CA ASN A 198 3.35 -2.85 -1.10
C ASN A 198 2.64 -2.21 0.11
N TYR A 199 2.96 -0.97 0.44
CA TYR A 199 2.27 -0.20 1.49
C TYR A 199 0.82 0.08 1.11
N LEU A 200 0.54 0.49 -0.13
CA LEU A 200 -0.82 0.67 -0.62
C LEU A 200 -1.63 -0.62 -0.48
N TYR A 201 -1.12 -1.72 -1.04
CA TYR A 201 -1.74 -3.03 -0.97
C TYR A 201 -2.04 -3.42 0.49
N LYS A 202 -1.04 -3.35 1.38
CA LYS A 202 -1.20 -3.71 2.78
C LYS A 202 -2.25 -2.85 3.48
N ASN A 203 -2.24 -1.53 3.26
CA ASN A 203 -3.23 -0.64 3.87
C ASN A 203 -4.66 -0.95 3.41
N VAL A 204 -4.87 -1.36 2.15
CA VAL A 204 -6.20 -1.83 1.68
C VAL A 204 -6.58 -3.14 2.36
N VAL A 205 -5.67 -4.11 2.44
CA VAL A 205 -5.89 -5.40 3.11
C VAL A 205 -6.24 -5.21 4.59
N ASP A 206 -5.54 -4.32 5.28
CA ASP A 206 -5.71 -4.03 6.71
C ASP A 206 -6.91 -3.11 6.99
N GLY A 207 -7.57 -2.58 5.96
CA GLY A 207 -8.69 -1.64 6.10
C GLY A 207 -8.28 -0.22 6.51
N ASN A 208 -6.99 0.11 6.41
CA ASN A 208 -6.47 1.45 6.66
C ASN A 208 -6.63 2.34 5.40
N TYR A 209 -7.87 2.73 5.12
CA TYR A 209 -8.20 3.44 3.87
C TYR A 209 -7.60 4.85 3.81
N GLU A 210 -7.42 5.54 4.93
CA GLU A 210 -6.79 6.85 5.00
C GLU A 210 -5.36 6.79 4.42
N ASN A 211 -4.55 5.86 4.92
CA ASN A 211 -3.20 5.67 4.40
C ASN A 211 -3.21 5.10 2.98
N ALA A 212 -4.15 4.23 2.61
CA ALA A 212 -4.25 3.72 1.24
C ALA A 212 -4.51 4.86 0.23
N ILE A 213 -5.40 5.81 0.56
CA ILE A 213 -5.70 6.96 -0.29
C ILE A 213 -4.48 7.86 -0.42
N LEU A 214 -3.79 8.14 0.70
CA LEU A 214 -2.58 8.95 0.70
C LEU A 214 -1.50 8.36 -0.23
N LYS A 215 -1.23 7.06 -0.14
CA LYS A 215 -0.25 6.39 -1.02
C LYS A 215 -0.67 6.45 -2.49
N SER A 216 -1.97 6.36 -2.76
CA SER A 216 -2.48 6.39 -4.12
C SER A 216 -2.38 7.76 -4.76
N LYS A 217 -2.62 8.83 -3.99
CA LYS A 217 -2.34 10.21 -4.43
C LYS A 217 -0.87 10.38 -4.78
N ILE A 218 0.04 9.98 -3.88
CA ILE A 218 1.49 10.07 -4.09
C ILE A 218 1.90 9.36 -5.39
N ILE A 219 1.42 8.12 -5.61
CA ILE A 219 1.75 7.34 -6.81
C ILE A 219 1.18 8.00 -8.09
N ASN A 220 -0.08 8.45 -8.04
CA ASN A 220 -0.77 9.08 -9.17
C ASN A 220 -0.11 10.40 -9.59
N GLU A 221 0.14 11.29 -8.62
CA GLU A 221 0.75 12.62 -8.81
C GLU A 221 2.20 12.51 -9.29
N SER A 222 2.89 11.41 -8.97
CA SER A 222 4.23 11.10 -9.47
C SER A 222 4.24 10.61 -10.92
N GLY A 223 3.10 10.59 -11.62
CA GLY A 223 2.97 10.10 -13.00
C GLY A 223 3.06 8.57 -13.15
N ASN A 224 2.98 7.83 -12.04
CA ASN A 224 3.16 6.37 -11.98
C ASN A 224 1.85 5.63 -11.66
N GLY A 225 0.70 6.23 -11.97
CA GLY A 225 -0.62 5.68 -11.62
C GLY A 225 -0.93 4.30 -12.22
N SER A 226 -0.24 3.85 -13.28
CA SER A 226 -0.37 2.47 -13.77
C SER A 226 -0.01 1.42 -12.70
N LEU A 227 0.83 1.76 -11.73
CA LEU A 227 1.15 0.87 -10.62
C LEU A 227 -0.01 0.68 -9.65
N ILE A 228 -0.94 1.65 -9.58
CA ILE A 228 -2.19 1.50 -8.81
C ILE A 228 -3.02 0.38 -9.45
N PHE A 229 -3.11 0.35 -10.79
CA PHE A 229 -3.81 -0.72 -11.52
C PHE A 229 -3.25 -2.11 -11.19
N ASP A 230 -1.93 -2.26 -11.07
CA ASP A 230 -1.30 -3.53 -10.69
C ASP A 230 -1.71 -3.96 -9.27
N VAL A 231 -1.76 -3.02 -8.33
CA VAL A 231 -2.23 -3.28 -6.96
C VAL A 231 -3.71 -3.66 -6.94
N ILE A 232 -4.56 -2.96 -7.70
CA ILE A 232 -5.99 -3.28 -7.86
C ILE A 232 -6.16 -4.68 -8.43
N THR A 233 -5.44 -5.00 -9.50
CA THR A 233 -5.49 -6.32 -10.15
C THR A 233 -5.10 -7.43 -9.17
N LYS A 234 -4.04 -7.22 -8.38
CA LYS A 234 -3.64 -8.17 -7.34
C LYS A 234 -4.74 -8.39 -6.29
N LEU A 235 -5.34 -7.31 -5.77
CA LEU A 235 -6.44 -7.38 -4.80
C LEU A 235 -7.66 -8.13 -5.36
N LEU A 236 -7.96 -7.94 -6.64
CA LEU A 236 -9.07 -8.62 -7.33
C LEU A 236 -8.80 -10.11 -7.54
N VAL A 237 -7.58 -10.50 -7.92
CA VAL A 237 -7.20 -11.91 -8.10
C VAL A 237 -7.25 -12.66 -6.76
N GLU A 238 -6.87 -11.99 -5.66
CA GLU A 238 -6.93 -12.55 -4.32
C GLU A 238 -8.35 -12.50 -3.69
N GLY A 239 -9.34 -11.91 -4.38
CA GLY A 239 -10.72 -11.80 -3.89
C GLY A 239 -10.85 -10.95 -2.63
N ASN A 240 -10.06 -9.88 -2.51
CA ASN A 240 -10.05 -9.03 -1.33
C ASN A 240 -11.27 -8.08 -1.31
N LYS A 241 -12.23 -8.36 -0.42
CA LYS A 241 -13.47 -7.58 -0.27
C LYS A 241 -13.28 -6.10 0.08
N ASN A 242 -12.16 -5.72 0.71
CA ASN A 242 -11.94 -4.33 1.14
C ASN A 242 -11.74 -3.38 -0.05
N ILE A 243 -11.46 -3.91 -1.25
CA ILE A 243 -11.30 -3.11 -2.46
C ILE A 243 -12.57 -2.31 -2.80
N MET A 244 -13.77 -2.80 -2.44
CA MET A 244 -15.01 -2.06 -2.64
C MET A 244 -15.06 -0.82 -1.75
N THR A 245 -14.73 -0.97 -0.47
CA THR A 245 -14.68 0.16 0.47
C THR A 245 -13.60 1.15 0.04
N TYR A 246 -12.44 0.65 -0.36
CA TYR A 246 -11.36 1.48 -0.84
C TYR A 246 -11.76 2.32 -2.07
N ALA A 247 -12.40 1.69 -3.07
CA ALA A 247 -12.94 2.40 -4.25
C ALA A 247 -13.98 3.45 -3.86
N TYR A 248 -14.89 3.11 -2.94
CA TYR A 248 -15.89 4.02 -2.41
C TYR A 248 -15.27 5.25 -1.74
N GLN A 249 -14.27 5.04 -0.86
CA GLN A 249 -13.60 6.13 -0.16
C GLN A 249 -12.86 7.05 -1.13
N LEU A 250 -12.13 6.51 -2.13
CA LEU A 250 -11.54 7.32 -3.21
C LEU A 250 -12.58 8.16 -3.95
N TRP A 251 -13.73 7.55 -4.27
CA TRP A 251 -14.81 8.19 -5.00
C TRP A 251 -15.41 9.39 -4.25
N HIS A 252 -15.50 9.31 -2.92
CA HIS A 252 -16.08 10.37 -2.10
C HIS A 252 -15.08 11.37 -1.51
N LEU A 253 -13.78 11.06 -1.52
CA LEU A 253 -12.70 11.90 -0.98
C LEU A 253 -11.87 12.60 -2.07
N ASN A 254 -12.54 13.11 -3.11
CA ASN A 254 -11.95 13.87 -4.21
C ASN A 254 -10.85 13.15 -5.02
N CYS A 255 -10.89 11.82 -5.08
CA CYS A 255 -9.94 10.99 -5.85
C CYS A 255 -10.67 10.13 -6.91
N LYS A 256 -11.73 10.70 -7.51
CA LYS A 256 -12.57 9.99 -8.50
C LYS A 256 -11.80 9.63 -9.77
N ASP A 257 -10.81 10.44 -10.12
CA ASP A 257 -9.91 10.22 -11.24
C ASP A 257 -9.13 8.90 -11.08
N ILE A 258 -8.66 8.58 -9.88
CA ILE A 258 -7.97 7.30 -9.59
C ILE A 258 -8.90 6.12 -9.86
N VAL A 259 -10.15 6.19 -9.40
CA VAL A 259 -11.16 5.14 -9.69
C VAL A 259 -11.46 5.06 -11.18
N THR A 260 -11.59 6.21 -11.84
CA THR A 260 -11.92 6.30 -13.26
C THR A 260 -10.82 5.72 -14.15
N ASN A 261 -9.56 5.93 -13.78
CA ASN A 261 -8.39 5.57 -14.58
C ASN A 261 -7.87 4.16 -14.31
N TYR A 262 -8.00 3.66 -13.08
CA TYR A 262 -7.28 2.44 -12.64
C TYR A 262 -8.16 1.32 -12.10
N PHE A 263 -9.47 1.53 -11.94
CA PHE A 263 -10.40 0.46 -11.56
C PHE A 263 -11.20 -0.04 -12.77
N PRO A 264 -11.62 -1.32 -12.76
CA PRO A 264 -12.55 -1.82 -13.77
C PRO A 264 -13.84 -1.00 -13.84
N LEU A 265 -14.40 -0.83 -15.06
CA LEU A 265 -15.58 0.00 -15.31
C LEU A 265 -16.76 -0.30 -14.37
N ALA A 266 -16.98 -1.57 -14.03
CA ALA A 266 -18.04 -1.99 -13.12
C ALA A 266 -18.01 -1.25 -11.77
N PHE A 267 -16.82 -0.95 -11.22
CA PHE A 267 -16.72 -0.15 -9.99
C PHE A 267 -17.28 1.25 -10.17
N GLN A 268 -16.98 1.90 -11.30
CA GLN A 268 -17.50 3.24 -11.59
C GLN A 268 -19.02 3.21 -11.74
N THR A 269 -19.55 2.23 -12.47
CA THR A 269 -20.99 2.05 -12.70
C THR A 269 -21.74 1.85 -11.37
N ILE A 270 -21.20 1.01 -10.47
CA ILE A 270 -21.73 0.81 -9.12
C ILE A 270 -21.71 2.11 -8.32
N LEU A 271 -20.58 2.82 -8.29
CA LEU A 271 -20.38 4.03 -7.47
C LEU A 271 -21.09 5.28 -8.00
N LYS A 272 -21.44 5.30 -9.29
CA LYS A 272 -22.34 6.30 -9.89
C LYS A 272 -23.81 6.01 -9.64
N GLU A 273 -24.13 4.86 -9.04
CA GLU A 273 -25.50 4.36 -8.87
C GLU A 273 -26.27 4.25 -10.19
N GLU A 274 -25.56 3.91 -11.28
CA GLU A 274 -26.17 3.69 -12.59
C GLU A 274 -27.04 2.43 -12.56
N TYR A 275 -28.06 2.40 -13.43
CA TYR A 275 -28.86 1.21 -13.61
C TYR A 275 -28.11 0.20 -14.48
N VAL A 276 -27.88 -0.98 -13.91
CA VAL A 276 -27.13 -2.10 -14.48
C VAL A 276 -28.02 -3.31 -14.69
N VAL A 277 -27.53 -4.26 -15.48
CA VAL A 277 -28.02 -5.63 -15.51
C VAL A 277 -27.09 -6.52 -14.67
N ILE A 278 -27.67 -7.29 -13.76
CA ILE A 278 -26.93 -8.24 -12.91
C ILE A 278 -27.10 -9.64 -13.53
N LEU A 279 -26.06 -10.16 -14.17
CA LEU A 279 -26.08 -11.43 -14.90
C LEU A 279 -25.36 -12.52 -14.11
N ASN A 280 -25.97 -13.68 -13.93
CA ASN A 280 -25.27 -14.81 -13.33
C ASN A 280 -24.22 -15.39 -14.31
N LYS A 281 -23.01 -15.68 -13.83
CA LYS A 281 -21.92 -16.27 -14.62
C LYS A 281 -22.30 -17.63 -15.21
N LYS A 282 -22.78 -18.54 -14.37
CA LYS A 282 -23.01 -19.96 -14.72
C LYS A 282 -24.11 -20.14 -15.77
N TYR A 283 -25.21 -19.42 -15.62
CA TYR A 283 -26.41 -19.58 -16.45
C TYR A 283 -26.63 -18.45 -17.45
N ASN A 284 -25.90 -17.34 -17.33
CA ASN A 284 -26.05 -16.14 -18.16
C ASN A 284 -27.50 -15.62 -18.20
N LEU A 285 -28.17 -15.64 -17.04
CA LEU A 285 -29.54 -15.14 -16.86
C LEU A 285 -29.52 -13.83 -16.05
N ALA A 286 -30.42 -12.90 -16.40
CA ALA A 286 -30.50 -11.60 -15.75
C ALA A 286 -31.40 -11.63 -14.52
N LEU A 287 -30.95 -11.03 -13.42
CA LEU A 287 -31.75 -10.90 -12.22
C LEU A 287 -32.99 -10.03 -12.49
N LYS A 288 -34.17 -10.50 -12.08
CA LYS A 288 -35.44 -9.78 -12.09
C LYS A 288 -36.25 -10.03 -10.83
N LEU A 289 -37.35 -9.28 -10.69
CA LEU A 289 -38.43 -9.56 -9.76
C LEU A 289 -39.66 -10.12 -10.49
N ASP A 290 -40.45 -10.91 -9.78
CA ASP A 290 -41.69 -11.49 -10.28
C ASP A 290 -42.77 -10.41 -10.52
N ALA A 291 -43.69 -10.67 -11.45
CA ALA A 291 -44.82 -9.82 -11.77
C ALA A 291 -45.93 -9.89 -10.71
N HIS A 292 -45.96 -10.96 -9.92
CA HIS A 292 -46.87 -11.12 -8.79
C HIS A 292 -46.22 -10.78 -7.45
N THR A 293 -47.05 -10.32 -6.52
CA THR A 293 -46.66 -10.04 -5.14
C THR A 293 -47.25 -11.07 -4.18
N ASP A 294 -46.58 -11.31 -3.06
CA ASP A 294 -47.13 -12.05 -1.92
C ASP A 294 -48.08 -11.18 -1.05
N SER A 295 -48.50 -11.72 0.10
CA SER A 295 -49.35 -11.02 1.07
C SER A 295 -48.69 -9.82 1.75
N TYR A 296 -47.35 -9.69 1.66
CA TYR A 296 -46.57 -8.58 2.20
C TYR A 296 -46.23 -7.53 1.13
N ASN A 297 -46.76 -7.68 -0.09
CA ASN A 297 -46.41 -6.90 -1.27
C ASN A 297 -44.93 -7.05 -1.69
N ASP A 298 -44.28 -8.15 -1.31
CA ASP A 298 -42.94 -8.52 -1.76
C ASP A 298 -43.03 -9.33 -3.05
N ARG A 299 -41.98 -9.27 -3.87
CA ARG A 299 -41.90 -9.99 -5.17
C ARG A 299 -40.78 -11.01 -5.13
N LEU A 300 -41.01 -12.21 -5.61
CA LEU A 300 -39.97 -13.25 -5.63
C LEU A 300 -38.88 -12.87 -6.65
N ALA A 301 -37.61 -13.16 -6.36
CA ALA A 301 -36.50 -12.87 -7.27
C ALA A 301 -36.16 -14.07 -8.15
N TRP A 302 -35.91 -13.79 -9.44
CA TRP A 302 -35.69 -14.81 -10.47
C TRP A 302 -34.55 -14.41 -11.42
N GLY A 303 -33.93 -15.40 -12.06
CA GLY A 303 -33.10 -15.22 -13.24
C GLY A 303 -33.96 -15.38 -14.47
N ASP A 304 -34.08 -14.34 -15.28
CA ASP A 304 -34.86 -14.35 -16.52
C ASP A 304 -34.17 -15.16 -17.61
N GLY A 305 -34.88 -16.14 -18.18
CA GLY A 305 -34.43 -17.01 -19.26
C GLY A 305 -34.22 -16.30 -20.60
N ARG A 306 -34.73 -15.08 -20.78
CA ARG A 306 -34.84 -14.39 -22.09
C ARG A 306 -34.48 -12.90 -22.04
N ASP A 307 -35.05 -12.16 -21.10
CA ASP A 307 -34.89 -10.71 -20.98
C ASP A 307 -33.54 -10.33 -20.36
N LYS A 308 -32.88 -9.37 -20.98
CA LYS A 308 -31.61 -8.78 -20.52
C LYS A 308 -31.55 -7.27 -20.72
N THR A 309 -32.66 -6.63 -21.10
CA THR A 309 -32.64 -5.23 -21.55
C THR A 309 -33.77 -4.38 -20.99
N SER A 310 -34.89 -4.99 -20.58
CA SER A 310 -36.03 -4.24 -20.06
C SER A 310 -35.75 -3.60 -18.70
N GLU A 311 -36.67 -2.77 -18.24
CA GLU A 311 -36.59 -2.14 -16.92
C GLU A 311 -36.72 -3.16 -15.77
N ARG A 312 -37.33 -4.32 -16.05
CA ARG A 312 -37.55 -5.41 -15.08
C ARG A 312 -36.25 -6.04 -14.59
N VAL A 313 -35.25 -6.09 -15.46
CA VAL A 313 -33.91 -6.67 -15.20
C VAL A 313 -32.86 -5.62 -14.83
N LYS A 314 -33.27 -4.34 -14.70
CA LYS A 314 -32.37 -3.24 -14.32
C LYS A 314 -32.37 -3.04 -12.81
N TRP A 315 -31.17 -2.89 -12.26
CA TRP A 315 -30.92 -2.70 -10.84
C TRP A 315 -29.94 -1.57 -10.62
N LYS A 316 -29.96 -0.94 -9.46
CA LYS A 316 -28.90 -0.01 -9.03
C LYS A 316 -28.39 -0.39 -7.65
N PHE A 317 -27.12 -0.11 -7.40
CA PHE A 317 -26.48 -0.32 -6.11
C PHE A 317 -26.47 1.01 -5.34
N ALA A 318 -27.18 1.08 -4.22
CA ALA A 318 -27.17 2.23 -3.33
C ALA A 318 -26.18 1.96 -2.17
N PRO A 319 -25.05 2.69 -2.10
CA PRO A 319 -24.03 2.48 -1.07
C PRO A 319 -24.53 2.87 0.33
N VAL A 320 -24.11 2.10 1.35
CA VAL A 320 -24.36 2.36 2.77
C VAL A 320 -23.06 2.10 3.54
N LEU A 321 -22.40 3.16 4.00
CA LEU A 321 -21.19 3.05 4.82
C LEU A 321 -21.58 2.75 6.28
N LYS A 322 -21.11 1.63 6.83
CA LYS A 322 -21.27 1.24 8.25
C LYS A 322 -20.00 0.60 8.77
N ASP A 323 -19.54 1.00 9.94
CA ASP A 323 -18.38 0.43 10.63
C ASP A 323 -17.16 0.28 9.69
N ASP A 324 -16.84 1.37 8.95
CA ASP A 324 -15.76 1.44 7.96
C ASP A 324 -15.82 0.39 6.84
N CYS A 325 -16.99 -0.20 6.60
CA CYS A 325 -17.24 -1.13 5.51
C CYS A 325 -18.36 -0.60 4.61
N ILE A 326 -18.14 -0.66 3.30
CA ILE A 326 -19.21 -0.34 2.35
C ILE A 326 -20.13 -1.55 2.19
N LEU A 327 -21.42 -1.31 2.40
CA LEU A 327 -22.51 -2.23 2.07
C LEU A 327 -23.36 -1.64 0.95
N PHE A 328 -24.20 -2.45 0.33
CA PHE A 328 -25.07 -2.02 -0.76
C PHE A 328 -26.50 -2.47 -0.52
N LYS A 329 -27.44 -1.58 -0.81
CA LYS A 329 -28.84 -1.91 -1.04
C LYS A 329 -29.06 -2.01 -2.54
N ILE A 330 -29.63 -3.11 -3.02
CA ILE A 330 -29.76 -3.38 -4.47
C ILE A 330 -31.22 -3.14 -4.87
N MET A 331 -31.49 -2.07 -5.63
CA MET A 331 -32.85 -1.62 -5.95
C MET A 331 -33.23 -1.97 -7.39
N ASN A 332 -34.37 -2.62 -7.59
CA ASN A 332 -34.93 -2.89 -8.90
C ASN A 332 -35.56 -1.62 -9.50
N LYS A 333 -35.35 -1.38 -10.79
CA LYS A 333 -35.81 -0.18 -11.49
C LYS A 333 -37.32 -0.17 -11.71
N GLU A 334 -37.89 -1.27 -12.21
CA GLU A 334 -39.32 -1.35 -12.55
C GLU A 334 -40.23 -1.18 -11.33
N HIS A 335 -39.88 -1.82 -10.21
CA HIS A 335 -40.75 -1.85 -9.03
C HIS A 335 -40.30 -0.97 -7.87
N GLY A 336 -39.09 -0.41 -7.92
CA GLY A 336 -38.53 0.37 -6.81
C GLY A 336 -38.38 -0.43 -5.51
N LEU A 337 -38.26 -1.75 -5.60
CA LEU A 337 -38.09 -2.66 -4.46
C LEU A 337 -36.63 -3.04 -4.28
N PHE A 338 -36.25 -3.37 -3.05
CA PHE A 338 -34.88 -3.73 -2.69
C PHE A 338 -34.74 -5.22 -2.48
N LEU A 339 -33.65 -5.79 -3.02
CA LEU A 339 -33.31 -7.20 -2.88
C LEU A 339 -33.05 -7.54 -1.40
N LYS A 340 -33.60 -8.66 -0.94
CA LYS A 340 -33.44 -9.21 0.40
C LYS A 340 -33.46 -10.74 0.38
N LEU A 341 -33.00 -11.34 1.48
CA LEU A 341 -33.27 -12.76 1.77
C LEU A 341 -34.43 -12.92 2.77
N ASP A 342 -35.15 -14.02 2.63
CA ASP A 342 -36.22 -14.38 3.56
C ASP A 342 -35.67 -14.78 4.96
N VAL A 343 -36.48 -14.58 5.98
CA VAL A 343 -36.24 -15.01 7.36
C VAL A 343 -36.37 -16.52 7.50
N LYS A 344 -37.16 -17.18 6.65
CA LYS A 344 -37.33 -18.64 6.69
C LYS A 344 -36.47 -19.32 5.62
N PRO A 345 -35.50 -20.16 6.00
CA PRO A 345 -34.78 -20.99 5.04
C PRO A 345 -35.64 -22.19 4.60
N ASN A 346 -35.24 -22.80 3.49
CA ASN A 346 -35.75 -24.10 3.06
C ASN A 346 -35.11 -25.25 3.86
N LYS A 347 -35.40 -26.51 3.48
CA LYS A 347 -34.91 -27.70 4.18
C LYS A 347 -33.39 -27.88 4.16
N VAL A 348 -32.69 -27.30 3.17
CA VAL A 348 -31.22 -27.35 3.06
C VAL A 348 -30.55 -26.09 3.60
N GLY A 349 -31.32 -25.17 4.18
CA GLY A 349 -30.84 -23.92 4.78
C GLY A 349 -30.74 -22.73 3.81
N ASP A 350 -30.99 -22.93 2.52
CA ASP A 350 -30.99 -21.84 1.54
C ASP A 350 -32.21 -20.92 1.77
N ARG A 351 -32.04 -19.63 1.54
CA ARG A 351 -33.11 -18.63 1.77
C ARG A 351 -33.62 -18.08 0.44
N PRO A 352 -34.94 -18.07 0.17
CA PRO A 352 -35.44 -17.48 -1.06
C PRO A 352 -35.13 -15.98 -1.09
N ALA A 353 -34.77 -15.48 -2.27
CA ALA A 353 -34.52 -14.07 -2.49
C ALA A 353 -35.79 -13.35 -2.94
N TRP A 354 -36.00 -12.15 -2.42
CA TRP A 354 -37.20 -11.35 -2.65
C TRP A 354 -36.84 -9.89 -2.91
N GLY A 355 -37.75 -9.13 -3.51
CA GLY A 355 -37.77 -7.67 -3.51
C GLY A 355 -38.82 -7.15 -2.53
N GLY A 356 -38.44 -6.24 -1.64
CA GLY A 356 -39.35 -5.63 -0.67
C GLY A 356 -39.08 -4.15 -0.39
N LYS A 357 -39.97 -3.48 0.35
CA LYS A 357 -39.90 -2.03 0.62
C LYS A 357 -39.14 -1.64 1.90
N ASN A 358 -39.22 -2.46 2.96
CA ASN A 358 -38.70 -2.08 4.28
C ASN A 358 -37.19 -2.33 4.40
N THR A 359 -36.36 -1.33 4.14
CA THR A 359 -34.89 -1.50 4.13
C THR A 359 -34.19 -1.27 5.47
N SER A 360 -34.91 -1.32 6.60
CA SER A 360 -34.34 -1.12 7.93
C SER A 360 -33.55 -2.33 8.47
N GLU A 361 -33.81 -3.52 7.92
CA GLU A 361 -33.19 -4.77 8.36
C GLU A 361 -31.90 -5.07 7.59
N GLU A 362 -30.89 -5.64 8.25
CA GLU A 362 -29.61 -6.04 7.63
C GLU A 362 -29.77 -7.05 6.47
N ARG A 363 -30.91 -7.75 6.38
CA ARG A 363 -31.20 -8.69 5.28
C ARG A 363 -31.41 -8.00 3.93
N PHE A 364 -31.50 -6.67 3.90
CA PHE A 364 -31.52 -5.84 2.69
C PHE A 364 -30.13 -5.30 2.30
N GLU A 365 -29.11 -5.59 3.11
CA GLU A 365 -27.76 -5.09 2.94
C GLU A 365 -26.87 -6.20 2.39
N TRP A 366 -26.06 -5.84 1.40
CA TRP A 366 -25.26 -6.79 0.63
C TRP A 366 -23.80 -6.34 0.59
N ILE A 367 -22.91 -7.31 0.75
CA ILE A 367 -21.47 -7.16 0.52
C ILE A 367 -21.23 -7.56 -0.93
N LEU A 368 -20.54 -6.71 -1.68
CA LEU A 368 -19.98 -7.07 -2.98
C LEU A 368 -18.54 -7.53 -2.75
N ASN A 369 -18.25 -8.79 -3.05
CA ASN A 369 -16.90 -9.30 -3.06
C ASN A 369 -16.42 -9.49 -4.51
N PRO A 370 -15.69 -8.52 -5.08
CA PRO A 370 -15.18 -8.62 -6.43
C PRO A 370 -14.03 -9.62 -6.50
N ILE A 371 -14.00 -10.40 -7.57
CA ILE A 371 -12.96 -11.38 -7.83
C ILE A 371 -12.67 -11.48 -9.32
N MET A 372 -11.40 -11.57 -9.67
CA MET A 372 -10.95 -11.71 -11.05
C MET A 372 -10.32 -13.09 -11.28
N ILE A 373 -10.89 -13.86 -12.21
CA ILE A 373 -10.38 -15.17 -12.62
C ILE A 373 -10.21 -15.14 -14.13
N ASN A 374 -9.03 -15.49 -14.64
CA ASN A 374 -8.73 -15.48 -16.09
C ASN A 374 -9.12 -14.15 -16.78
N TYR A 375 -8.80 -13.02 -16.14
CA TYR A 375 -9.16 -11.65 -16.57
C TYR A 375 -10.67 -11.34 -16.60
N ASP A 376 -11.49 -12.23 -16.07
CA ASP A 376 -12.93 -12.05 -15.99
C ASP A 376 -13.31 -11.57 -14.59
N LEU A 377 -13.83 -10.33 -14.51
CA LEU A 377 -14.27 -9.73 -13.24
C LEU A 377 -15.69 -10.16 -12.93
N MET A 378 -15.86 -10.78 -11.79
CA MET A 378 -17.15 -11.18 -11.23
C MET A 378 -17.31 -10.61 -9.83
N PHE A 379 -18.55 -10.54 -9.37
CA PHE A 379 -18.89 -10.14 -8.02
C PHE A 379 -19.65 -11.27 -7.35
N LEU A 380 -19.21 -11.67 -6.16
CA LEU A 380 -20.02 -12.46 -5.25
C LEU A 380 -20.89 -11.49 -4.45
N ILE A 381 -22.21 -11.66 -4.54
CA ILE A 381 -23.19 -10.81 -3.87
C ILE A 381 -23.64 -11.53 -2.60
N ILE A 382 -23.16 -11.09 -1.44
CA ILE A 382 -23.30 -11.80 -0.16
C ILE A 382 -24.21 -11.03 0.77
N ASN A 383 -25.23 -11.68 1.31
CA ASN A 383 -26.16 -11.04 2.23
C ASN A 383 -25.50 -10.77 3.59
N LYS A 384 -25.57 -9.52 4.08
CA LYS A 384 -24.95 -9.14 5.35
C LYS A 384 -25.52 -9.90 6.55
N LYS A 385 -26.83 -10.16 6.59
CA LYS A 385 -27.47 -10.79 7.76
C LYS A 385 -27.11 -12.26 7.90
N TYR A 386 -27.09 -12.98 6.79
CA TYR A 386 -27.02 -14.43 6.79
C TYR A 386 -25.68 -14.99 6.29
N ASP A 387 -24.78 -14.13 5.79
CA ASP A 387 -23.52 -14.52 5.16
C ASP A 387 -23.72 -15.54 4.02
N GLN A 388 -24.85 -15.42 3.32
CA GLN A 388 -25.24 -16.30 2.22
C GLN A 388 -25.04 -15.57 0.89
N GLY A 389 -24.24 -16.17 0.01
CA GLY A 389 -24.04 -15.67 -1.35
C GLY A 389 -25.22 -15.99 -2.26
N LEU A 390 -25.54 -15.05 -3.15
CA LEU A 390 -26.64 -15.19 -4.10
C LEU A 390 -26.34 -16.27 -5.15
N LYS A 391 -27.27 -17.18 -5.37
CA LYS A 391 -27.21 -18.23 -6.40
C LYS A 391 -28.54 -18.39 -7.13
N MET A 392 -28.49 -19.03 -8.29
CA MET A 392 -29.68 -19.49 -9.01
C MET A 392 -29.93 -20.98 -8.74
N ASP A 393 -31.20 -21.37 -8.78
CA ASP A 393 -31.62 -22.77 -8.71
C ASP A 393 -31.05 -23.57 -9.89
N SER A 394 -30.77 -24.85 -9.64
CA SER A 394 -30.37 -25.81 -10.66
C SER A 394 -31.50 -26.16 -11.63
N ASN A 395 -32.76 -26.00 -11.21
CA ASN A 395 -33.92 -26.26 -12.04
C ASN A 395 -34.41 -24.98 -12.72
N MET A 396 -34.93 -25.13 -13.93
CA MET A 396 -35.66 -24.08 -14.62
C MET A 396 -37.16 -24.33 -14.48
N ASP A 397 -37.95 -23.26 -14.52
CA ASP A 397 -39.39 -23.36 -14.70
C ASP A 397 -39.76 -23.53 -16.20
N GLU A 398 -41.06 -23.47 -16.49
CA GLU A 398 -41.60 -23.58 -17.86
C GLU A 398 -41.24 -22.38 -18.77
N TYR A 399 -40.84 -21.25 -18.19
CA TYR A 399 -40.41 -20.05 -18.89
C TYR A 399 -38.89 -19.99 -19.10
N HIS A 400 -38.17 -21.01 -18.63
CA HIS A 400 -36.71 -21.08 -18.54
C HIS A 400 -36.10 -20.13 -17.49
N ASP A 401 -36.91 -19.65 -16.56
CA ASP A 401 -36.45 -18.85 -15.44
C ASP A 401 -35.90 -19.75 -14.32
N ARG A 402 -35.01 -19.19 -13.50
CA ARG A 402 -34.43 -19.89 -12.34
C ARG A 402 -34.70 -19.10 -11.07
N LEU A 403 -35.19 -19.78 -10.04
CA LEU A 403 -35.44 -19.15 -8.75
C LEU A 403 -34.12 -18.71 -8.10
N LEU A 404 -34.12 -17.56 -7.40
CA LEU A 404 -32.95 -17.11 -6.66
C LEU A 404 -32.98 -17.49 -5.18
N TRP A 405 -31.80 -17.82 -4.69
CA TRP A 405 -31.56 -18.24 -3.32
C TRP A 405 -30.31 -17.57 -2.74
N GLY A 406 -30.31 -17.32 -1.43
CA GLY A 406 -29.11 -17.23 -0.62
C GLY A 406 -28.60 -18.64 -0.34
N HIS A 407 -27.37 -18.94 -0.75
CA HIS A 407 -26.76 -20.24 -0.59
C HIS A 407 -26.31 -20.49 0.85
N ASN A 408 -26.75 -21.59 1.45
CA ASN A 408 -26.24 -22.14 2.69
C ASN A 408 -24.93 -22.91 2.45
N GLY A 409 -23.85 -22.16 2.23
CA GLY A 409 -22.52 -22.69 1.96
C GLY A 409 -21.56 -21.60 1.51
N SER A 410 -20.28 -21.91 1.45
CA SER A 410 -19.27 -20.95 0.99
C SER A 410 -19.37 -20.75 -0.52
N VAL A 411 -19.61 -19.51 -0.93
CA VAL A 411 -19.54 -19.10 -2.34
C VAL A 411 -18.14 -18.69 -2.78
N LEU A 412 -17.25 -18.41 -1.82
CA LEU A 412 -15.89 -17.92 -2.09
C LEU A 412 -15.02 -18.95 -2.81
N SER A 413 -15.27 -20.24 -2.61
CA SER A 413 -14.49 -21.32 -3.21
C SER A 413 -14.88 -21.64 -4.65
N ASN A 414 -16.08 -21.24 -5.11
CA ASN A 414 -16.56 -21.53 -6.46
C ASN A 414 -17.11 -20.28 -7.18
N PRO A 415 -16.27 -19.28 -7.47
CA PRO A 415 -16.73 -18.02 -8.08
C PRO A 415 -17.30 -18.18 -9.48
N GLU A 416 -16.88 -19.19 -10.24
CA GLU A 416 -17.47 -19.48 -11.56
C GLU A 416 -18.92 -19.96 -11.47
N GLU A 417 -19.32 -20.56 -10.33
CA GLU A 417 -20.69 -21.02 -10.09
C GLU A 417 -21.58 -19.91 -9.51
N TYR A 418 -21.03 -19.11 -8.59
CA TYR A 418 -21.79 -18.13 -7.80
C TYR A 418 -21.54 -16.68 -8.21
N GLY A 419 -20.65 -16.42 -9.17
CA GLY A 419 -20.28 -15.10 -9.63
C GLY A 419 -21.37 -14.41 -10.44
N TRP A 420 -21.37 -13.09 -10.35
CA TRP A 420 -22.29 -12.22 -11.08
C TRP A 420 -21.51 -11.15 -11.84
N TYR A 421 -21.90 -10.91 -13.08
CA TYR A 421 -21.48 -9.75 -13.83
C TYR A 421 -22.39 -8.57 -13.53
N ILE A 422 -21.80 -7.39 -13.46
CA ILE A 422 -22.49 -6.11 -13.28
C ILE A 422 -22.17 -5.30 -14.54
N GLN A 423 -23.17 -5.09 -15.40
CA GLN A 423 -23.01 -4.50 -16.74
C GLN A 423 -23.95 -3.34 -16.99
#